data_AF-A0A1A6G082-F1
#
_entry.id   AF-A0A1A6G082-F1
#
_cell.length_a   1.000
_cell.length_b   1.000
_cell.length_c   1.000
_cell.angle_alpha   90.00
_cell.angle_beta   90.00
_cell.angle_gamma   90.00
#
_symmetry.space_group_name_H-M   'P 1'
#
loop_
_entity.id
_entity.type
_entity.pdbx_description
1 polymer ?
#
loop_
_entity_poly.entity_id
_entity_poly.type
_entity_poly.pdbx_seq_one_letter_code
_entity_poly.pdbx_strand_id
1 'polypeptide(L)'
;MEDSDMLPQIIHGILSTSHSLFTRSIQELDEDATTPYDYDDGEPCHKYNVKQIGAWILPPLYSLVFIFGFVGNMLVILILISCKKLKSMTDIYLFNLAISDLLFLLTLPVWAHYAANEWVFGDIMCKLFTGLYHIGYFGGIFFIILLTID
;
A
#
# COMPACT_ATOMS: atom_id res chain seq x y z
N MET A 1 -12.62 -12.66 -87.33
CA MET A 1 -13.73 -12.13 -86.50
C MET A 1 -13.46 -12.65 -85.10
N GLU A 2 -12.49 -12.05 -84.43
CA GLU A 2 -11.90 -12.54 -83.16
C GLU A 2 -11.21 -11.38 -82.42
N ASP A 3 -11.77 -10.17 -82.52
CA ASP A 3 -11.17 -8.92 -81.98
C ASP A 3 -12.13 -8.16 -81.03
N SER A 4 -13.32 -8.71 -80.75
CA SER A 4 -14.35 -8.05 -79.93
C SER A 4 -14.39 -8.53 -78.46
N ASP A 5 -13.77 -9.68 -78.16
CA ASP A 5 -13.94 -10.39 -76.88
C ASP A 5 -12.74 -10.28 -75.92
N MET A 6 -11.63 -9.66 -76.35
CA MET A 6 -10.39 -9.54 -75.56
C MET A 6 -10.40 -8.33 -74.59
N LEU A 7 -11.15 -7.28 -74.92
CA LEU A 7 -11.23 -6.04 -74.14
C LEU A 7 -11.81 -6.23 -72.70
N PRO A 8 -12.92 -6.97 -72.46
CA PRO A 8 -13.47 -7.13 -71.12
C PRO A 8 -12.58 -7.98 -70.20
N GLN A 9 -11.84 -8.94 -70.75
CA GLN A 9 -10.92 -9.81 -69.98
C GLN A 9 -9.67 -9.05 -69.53
N ILE A 10 -9.14 -8.17 -70.38
CA ILE A 10 -8.02 -7.28 -70.03
C ILE A 10 -8.45 -6.29 -68.93
N ILE A 11 -9.65 -5.70 -69.04
CA ILE A 11 -10.18 -4.80 -68.01
C ILE A 11 -10.36 -5.54 -66.67
N HIS A 12 -10.89 -6.76 -66.68
CA HIS A 12 -11.01 -7.58 -65.45
C HIS A 12 -9.64 -7.94 -64.85
N GLY A 13 -8.66 -8.27 -65.69
CA GLY A 13 -7.30 -8.56 -65.26
C GLY A 13 -6.59 -7.34 -64.67
N ILE A 14 -6.75 -6.16 -65.27
CA ILE A 14 -6.22 -4.89 -64.76
C ILE A 14 -6.92 -4.49 -63.47
N LEU A 15 -8.24 -4.67 -63.38
CA LEU A 15 -9.02 -4.36 -62.17
C LEU A 15 -8.63 -5.29 -61.02
N SER A 16 -8.41 -6.58 -61.29
CA SER A 16 -7.95 -7.58 -60.31
C SER A 16 -6.50 -7.32 -59.87
N THR A 17 -5.62 -6.96 -60.81
CA THR A 17 -4.23 -6.62 -60.51
C THR A 17 -4.14 -5.32 -59.73
N SER A 18 -4.90 -4.29 -60.11
CA SER A 18 -5.02 -3.03 -59.37
C SER A 18 -5.61 -3.24 -57.98
N HIS A 19 -6.62 -4.10 -57.84
CA HIS A 19 -7.19 -4.46 -56.54
C HIS A 19 -6.15 -5.19 -55.67
N SER A 20 -5.40 -6.13 -56.24
CA SER A 20 -4.35 -6.86 -55.50
C SER A 20 -3.15 -5.98 -55.10
N LEU A 21 -2.76 -5.02 -55.96
CA LEU A 21 -1.73 -4.03 -55.66
C LEU A 21 -2.22 -3.02 -54.63
N PHE A 22 -3.49 -2.60 -54.70
CA PHE A 22 -4.14 -1.76 -53.69
C PHE A 22 -4.20 -2.48 -52.33
N THR A 23 -4.59 -3.75 -52.30
CA THR A 23 -4.56 -4.58 -51.07
C THR A 23 -3.14 -4.73 -50.54
N ARG A 24 -2.13 -4.91 -51.40
CA ARG A 24 -0.71 -4.94 -51.00
C ARG A 24 -0.21 -3.60 -50.46
N SER A 25 -0.57 -2.48 -51.08
CA SER A 25 -0.20 -1.15 -50.59
C SER A 25 -0.95 -0.77 -49.30
N ILE A 26 -2.18 -1.26 -49.09
CA ILE A 26 -2.90 -1.14 -47.82
C ILE A 26 -2.24 -1.99 -46.73
N GLN A 27 -1.78 -3.20 -47.08
CA GLN A 27 -1.01 -4.06 -46.16
C GLN A 27 0.34 -3.43 -45.78
N GLU A 28 1.04 -2.76 -46.70
CA GLU A 28 2.30 -2.06 -46.42
C GLU A 28 2.10 -0.73 -45.66
N LEU A 29 0.93 -0.09 -45.78
CA LEU A 29 0.58 1.12 -45.01
C LEU A 29 0.07 0.80 -43.59
N ASP A 30 -0.33 -0.45 -43.30
CA ASP A 30 -0.72 -0.90 -41.96
C ASP A 30 0.50 -1.30 -41.09
N GLU A 31 1.70 -1.40 -41.70
CA GLU A 31 2.96 -1.65 -40.99
C GLU A 31 3.68 -0.37 -40.51
N ASP A 32 3.20 0.84 -40.84
CA ASP A 32 3.79 2.11 -40.34
C ASP A 32 2.81 2.94 -39.48
N ALA A 33 2.99 2.76 -38.17
CA ALA A 33 2.73 3.74 -37.11
C ALA A 33 1.28 4.22 -36.88
N THR A 34 0.50 3.41 -36.20
CA THR A 34 -0.19 3.92 -34.99
C THR A 34 0.03 2.92 -33.87
N THR A 35 0.85 3.24 -32.88
CA THR A 35 0.88 2.45 -31.64
C THR A 35 -0.52 2.57 -31.03
N PRO A 36 -1.30 1.48 -30.91
CA PRO A 36 -2.48 1.52 -30.08
C PRO A 36 -1.95 1.76 -28.67
N TYR A 37 -2.20 2.93 -28.09
CA TYR A 37 -1.97 3.11 -26.68
C TYR A 37 -3.00 2.22 -25.97
N ASP A 38 -2.60 0.99 -25.65
CA ASP A 38 -3.36 0.11 -24.80
C ASP A 38 -3.26 0.66 -23.37
N TYR A 39 -4.23 1.52 -23.04
CA TYR A 39 -4.40 2.06 -21.69
C TYR A 39 -5.07 1.04 -20.75
N ASP A 40 -5.24 -0.23 -21.15
CA ASP A 40 -6.07 -1.18 -20.40
C ASP A 40 -5.29 -2.20 -19.56
N ASP A 41 -3.97 -2.28 -19.63
CA ASP A 41 -3.21 -3.16 -18.72
C ASP A 41 -1.86 -2.56 -18.32
N GLY A 42 -1.92 -1.56 -17.44
CA GLY A 42 -0.77 -1.26 -16.60
C GLY A 42 -0.53 -2.43 -15.65
N GLU A 43 0.45 -3.28 -15.94
CA GLU A 43 0.87 -4.36 -15.03
C GLU A 43 1.06 -3.80 -13.61
N PRO A 44 0.43 -4.41 -12.58
CA PRO A 44 0.50 -3.88 -11.23
C PRO A 44 1.95 -3.85 -10.75
N CYS A 45 2.44 -2.66 -10.36
CA CYS A 45 3.81 -2.48 -9.86
C CYS A 45 4.09 -3.45 -8.70
N HIS A 46 4.85 -4.51 -8.98
CA HIS A 46 5.11 -5.55 -8.00
C HIS A 46 6.23 -5.14 -7.05
N LYS A 47 5.83 -4.62 -5.88
CA LYS A 47 6.69 -4.10 -4.82
C LYS A 47 7.35 -5.22 -3.97
N TYR A 48 7.84 -6.28 -4.61
CA TYR A 48 8.43 -7.45 -3.94
C TYR A 48 9.63 -7.07 -3.09
N ASN A 49 10.57 -6.30 -3.66
CA ASN A 49 11.79 -5.88 -2.96
C ASN A 49 11.48 -5.09 -1.68
N VAL A 50 10.52 -4.16 -1.71
CA VAL A 50 10.18 -3.37 -0.51
C VAL A 50 9.39 -4.16 0.53
N LYS A 51 8.54 -5.11 0.11
CA LYS A 51 7.87 -6.03 1.05
C LYS A 51 8.89 -6.93 1.74
N GLN A 52 9.86 -7.45 1.00
CA GLN A 52 10.90 -8.34 1.54
C GLN A 52 11.83 -7.61 2.51
N ILE A 53 12.29 -6.40 2.15
CA ILE A 53 13.09 -5.55 3.03
C ILE A 53 12.28 -5.21 4.30
N GLY A 54 10.99 -4.88 4.13
CA GLY A 54 10.10 -4.60 5.23
C GLY A 54 9.95 -5.79 6.19
N ALA A 55 9.71 -6.99 5.68
CA ALA A 55 9.56 -8.20 6.49
C ALA A 55 10.83 -8.55 7.30
N TRP A 56 12.02 -8.15 6.83
CA TRP A 56 13.27 -8.36 7.57
C TRP A 56 13.53 -7.28 8.64
N ILE A 57 13.18 -6.02 8.36
CA ILE A 57 13.54 -4.88 9.22
C ILE A 57 12.43 -4.56 10.23
N LEU A 58 11.16 -4.69 9.86
CA LEU A 58 10.02 -4.31 10.72
C LEU A 58 9.94 -5.15 12.00
N PRO A 59 10.01 -6.50 11.96
CA PRO A 59 9.88 -7.30 13.17
C PRO A 59 10.91 -7.00 14.28
N PRO A 60 12.23 -6.91 14.01
CA PRO A 60 13.20 -6.59 15.05
C PRO A 60 13.03 -5.15 15.55
N LEU A 61 12.70 -4.20 14.68
CA LEU A 61 12.47 -2.81 15.06
C LEU A 61 11.24 -2.68 15.98
N TYR A 62 10.11 -3.29 15.62
CA TYR A 62 8.91 -3.29 16.45
C TYR A 62 9.13 -4.02 17.78
N SER A 63 9.89 -5.12 17.79
CA SER A 63 10.26 -5.81 19.03
C SER A 63 11.11 -4.94 19.96
N LEU A 64 12.08 -4.22 19.40
CA LEU A 64 12.93 -3.30 20.16
C LEU A 64 12.09 -2.17 20.77
N VAL A 65 11.27 -1.50 19.96
CA VAL A 65 10.36 -0.44 20.43
C VAL A 65 9.40 -0.97 21.50
N PHE A 66 8.89 -2.19 21.34
CA PHE A 66 8.04 -2.84 22.33
C PHE A 66 8.76 -3.02 23.67
N ILE A 67 9.98 -3.56 23.68
CA ILE A 67 10.72 -3.81 24.93
C ILE A 67 11.06 -2.49 25.63
N PHE A 68 11.69 -1.56 24.93
CA PHE A 68 12.10 -0.28 25.52
C PHE A 68 10.89 0.55 25.95
N GLY A 69 9.85 0.59 25.11
CA GLY A 69 8.61 1.29 25.40
C GLY A 69 7.86 0.67 26.58
N PHE A 70 7.77 -0.66 26.66
CA PHE A 70 7.06 -1.33 27.75
C PHE A 70 7.77 -1.09 29.08
N VAL A 71 9.09 -1.27 29.12
CA VAL A 71 9.89 -1.02 30.32
C VAL A 71 9.81 0.44 30.75
N GLY A 72 9.95 1.38 29.81
CA GLY A 72 9.88 2.81 30.09
C GLY A 72 8.51 3.24 30.62
N ASN A 73 7.44 2.90 29.92
CA ASN A 73 6.08 3.28 30.32
C ASN A 73 5.65 2.59 31.62
N MET A 74 6.02 1.32 31.85
CA MET A 74 5.76 0.65 33.12
C MET A 74 6.52 1.30 34.28
N LEU A 75 7.77 1.71 34.06
CA LEU A 75 8.54 2.42 35.08
C LEU A 75 7.88 3.76 35.45
N VAL A 76 7.39 4.51 34.46
CA VAL A 76 6.64 5.75 34.69
C VAL A 76 5.41 5.49 35.56
N ILE A 77 4.60 4.48 35.22
CA ILE A 77 3.43 4.09 36.01
C ILE A 77 3.81 3.71 37.44
N LEU A 78 4.84 2.88 37.61
CA LEU A 78 5.31 2.44 38.92
C LEU A 78 5.76 3.62 39.80
N ILE A 79 6.50 4.58 39.23
CA ILE A 79 6.95 5.79 39.94
C ILE A 79 5.76 6.68 40.30
N LEU A 80 4.82 6.88 39.37
CA LEU A 80 3.64 7.71 39.60
C LEU A 80 2.75 7.15 40.71
N ILE A 81 2.52 5.83 40.73
CA ILE A 81 1.71 5.17 41.75
C ILE A 81 2.45 5.10 43.09
N SER A 82 3.70 4.65 43.08
CA SER A 82 4.44 4.33 44.32
C SER A 82 5.02 5.56 45.00
N CYS A 83 5.57 6.50 44.22
CA CYS A 83 6.27 7.67 44.77
C CYS A 83 5.37 8.91 44.84
N LYS A 84 4.58 9.18 43.79
CA LYS A 84 3.81 10.44 43.69
C LYS A 84 2.34 10.35 44.12
N LYS A 85 1.76 9.14 44.18
CA LYS A 85 0.34 8.92 44.54
C LYS A 85 -0.65 9.77 43.75
N LEU A 86 -0.33 10.11 42.49
CA LEU A 86 -1.20 10.85 41.55
C LEU A 86 -1.84 12.13 42.14
N LYS A 87 -1.03 12.98 42.80
CA LYS A 87 -1.55 14.11 43.59
C LYS A 87 -1.76 15.39 42.77
N SER A 88 -1.11 15.50 41.60
CA SER A 88 -1.20 16.67 40.69
C SER A 88 -1.93 16.33 39.39
N MET A 89 -2.50 17.34 38.71
CA MET A 89 -3.11 17.20 37.38
C MET A 89 -2.11 16.66 36.36
N THR A 90 -0.88 17.18 36.37
CA THR A 90 0.24 16.70 35.55
C THR A 90 0.52 15.21 35.74
N ASP A 91 0.45 14.71 36.99
CA ASP A 91 0.71 13.29 37.28
C ASP A 91 -0.41 12.39 36.70
N ILE A 92 -1.64 12.89 36.65
CA ILE A 92 -2.77 12.21 36.01
C ILE A 92 -2.60 12.20 34.49
N TYR A 93 -2.17 13.30 33.87
CA TYR A 93 -1.88 13.34 32.44
C TYR A 93 -0.74 12.38 32.06
N LEU A 94 0.34 12.35 32.83
CA LEU A 94 1.45 11.41 32.63
C LEU A 94 1.01 9.94 32.79
N PHE A 95 0.12 9.66 33.73
CA PHE A 95 -0.43 8.31 33.91
C PHE A 95 -1.29 7.87 32.71
N ASN A 96 -2.18 8.75 32.21
CA ASN A 96 -3.01 8.46 31.04
C ASN A 96 -2.18 8.34 29.76
N LEU A 97 -1.13 9.16 29.62
CA LEU A 97 -0.16 9.05 28.53
C LEU A 97 0.49 7.66 28.52
N ALA A 98 1.01 7.20 29.67
CA ALA A 98 1.66 5.90 29.78
C ALA A 98 0.69 4.73 29.48
N ILE A 99 -0.59 4.85 29.85
CA ILE A 99 -1.61 3.85 29.48
C ILE A 99 -1.83 3.83 27.97
N SER A 100 -1.97 5.01 27.35
CA SER A 100 -2.13 5.14 25.89
C SER A 100 -0.96 4.51 25.15
N ASP A 101 0.27 4.76 25.61
CA ASP A 101 1.48 4.19 25.04
C ASP A 101 1.53 2.67 25.22
N LEU A 102 1.16 2.12 26.37
CA LEU A 102 1.09 0.67 26.57
C LEU A 102 0.08 0.01 25.62
N LEU A 103 -1.10 0.60 25.43
CA LEU A 103 -2.08 0.10 24.47
C LEU A 103 -1.54 0.10 23.05
N PHE A 104 -0.84 1.17 22.65
CA PHE A 104 -0.17 1.26 21.35
C PHE A 104 0.96 0.23 21.18
N LEU A 105 1.75 0.00 22.23
CA LEU A 105 2.84 -0.98 22.19
C LEU A 105 2.29 -2.41 22.10
N LEU A 106 1.18 -2.73 22.78
CA LEU A 106 0.53 -4.05 22.67
C LEU A 106 0.02 -4.35 21.27
N THR A 107 -0.31 -3.34 20.46
CA THR A 107 -0.64 -3.51 19.04
C THR A 107 0.56 -3.91 18.18
N LEU A 108 1.77 -3.43 18.48
CA LEU A 108 2.99 -3.67 17.67
C LEU A 108 3.31 -5.15 17.37
N PRO A 109 3.26 -6.11 18.32
CA PRO A 109 3.54 -7.51 18.01
C PRO A 109 2.55 -8.12 17.01
N VAL A 110 1.30 -7.65 17.00
CA VAL A 110 0.30 -8.10 16.02
C VAL A 110 0.63 -7.54 14.63
N TRP A 111 1.03 -6.27 14.55
CA TRP A 111 1.52 -5.66 13.31
C TRP A 111 2.82 -6.30 12.79
N ALA A 112 3.73 -6.69 13.69
CA ALA A 112 4.94 -7.41 13.32
C ALA A 112 4.62 -8.79 12.72
N HIS A 113 3.66 -9.50 13.32
CA HIS A 113 3.20 -10.78 12.77
C HIS A 113 2.52 -10.60 11.41
N TYR A 114 1.70 -9.55 11.24
CA TYR A 114 1.07 -9.20 9.96
C TYR A 114 2.07 -8.75 8.89
N ALA A 115 3.16 -8.11 9.27
CA ALA A 115 4.21 -7.73 8.33
C ALA A 115 4.97 -8.96 7.78
N ALA A 116 5.04 -10.05 8.56
CA ALA A 116 5.72 -11.27 8.20
C ALA A 116 4.80 -12.36 7.60
N ASN A 117 3.54 -12.42 8.00
CA ASN A 117 2.56 -13.43 7.61
C ASN A 117 1.21 -12.80 7.25
N GLU A 118 0.32 -13.56 6.60
CA GLU A 118 -1.04 -13.12 6.32
C GLU A 118 -1.88 -12.93 7.59
N TRP A 119 -2.89 -12.06 7.51
CA TRP A 119 -3.75 -11.74 8.65
C TRP A 119 -4.66 -12.92 9.03
N VAL A 120 -4.35 -13.59 10.14
CA VAL A 120 -5.08 -14.77 10.63
C VAL A 120 -6.08 -14.51 11.76
N PHE A 121 -6.13 -13.29 12.32
CA PHE A 121 -6.96 -12.96 13.49
C PHE A 121 -8.42 -12.55 13.16
N GLY A 122 -8.78 -12.52 11.87
CA GLY A 122 -10.11 -12.12 11.38
C GLY A 122 -10.39 -10.61 11.39
N ASP A 123 -11.46 -10.17 10.72
CA ASP A 123 -11.77 -8.76 10.49
C ASP A 123 -12.02 -7.93 11.75
N ILE A 124 -12.60 -8.54 12.78
CA ILE A 124 -12.92 -7.87 14.05
C ILE A 124 -11.64 -7.40 14.73
N MET A 125 -10.65 -8.29 14.81
CA MET A 125 -9.35 -7.96 15.40
C MET A 125 -8.61 -6.93 14.55
N CYS A 126 -8.72 -6.98 13.22
CA CYS A 126 -8.09 -6.01 12.33
C CYS A 126 -8.61 -4.59 12.61
N LYS A 127 -9.94 -4.44 12.68
CA LYS A 127 -10.58 -3.17 13.02
C LYS A 127 -10.24 -2.71 14.44
N LEU A 128 -10.24 -3.62 15.41
CA LEU A 128 -9.91 -3.30 16.80
C LEU A 128 -8.48 -2.81 16.95
N PHE A 129 -7.50 -3.54 16.41
CA PHE A 129 -6.09 -3.16 16.50
C PHE A 129 -5.77 -1.90 15.69
N THR A 130 -6.43 -1.70 14.54
CA THR A 130 -6.33 -0.44 13.79
C THR A 130 -6.90 0.73 14.60
N GLY A 131 -8.03 0.52 15.27
CA GLY A 131 -8.63 1.51 16.17
C GLY A 131 -7.75 1.83 17.36
N LEU A 132 -7.22 0.81 18.06
CA LEU A 132 -6.30 0.97 19.18
C LEU A 132 -5.01 1.69 18.77
N TYR A 133 -4.47 1.39 17.58
CA TYR A 133 -3.33 2.10 17.03
C TYR A 133 -3.62 3.60 16.87
N HIS A 134 -4.76 3.95 16.26
CA HIS A 134 -5.15 5.35 16.06
C HIS A 134 -5.43 6.06 17.39
N ILE A 135 -6.18 5.43 18.29
CA ILE A 135 -6.50 5.98 19.61
C ILE A 135 -5.22 6.18 20.41
N GLY A 136 -4.30 5.22 20.41
CA GLY A 136 -3.02 5.31 21.09
C GLY A 136 -2.13 6.42 20.52
N TYR A 137 -2.05 6.53 19.20
CA TYR A 137 -1.25 7.54 18.51
C TYR A 137 -1.78 8.96 18.74
N PHE A 138 -3.06 9.20 18.46
CA PHE A 138 -3.67 10.51 18.65
C PHE A 138 -3.78 10.85 20.13
N GLY A 139 -4.19 9.89 20.98
CA GLY A 139 -4.26 10.06 22.42
C GLY A 139 -2.92 10.48 23.02
N GLY A 140 -1.84 9.80 22.65
CA GLY A 140 -0.48 10.17 23.07
C GLY A 140 -0.10 11.60 22.69
N ILE A 141 -0.33 12.00 21.44
CA ILE A 141 -0.05 13.38 20.97
C ILE A 141 -0.87 14.41 21.75
N PHE A 142 -2.17 14.17 21.96
CA PHE A 142 -3.02 15.07 22.73
C PHE A 142 -2.54 15.21 24.17
N PHE A 143 -2.16 14.12 24.83
CA PHE A 143 -1.62 14.19 26.20
C PHE A 143 -0.28 14.93 26.25
N ILE A 144 0.61 14.75 25.26
CA ILE A 144 1.87 15.52 25.17
C ILE A 144 1.59 17.03 25.02
N ILE A 145 0.61 17.39 24.18
CA ILE A 145 0.21 18.79 24.00
C ILE A 145 -0.36 19.35 25.31
N LEU A 146 -1.25 18.62 25.99
CA LEU A 146 -1.80 19.04 27.28
C LEU A 146 -0.71 19.24 28.33
N LEU A 147 0.28 18.33 28.39
CA LEU A 147 1.45 18.48 29.27
C LEU A 147 2.34 19.67 28.93
N THR A 148 2.31 20.14 27.67
CA THR A 148 3.07 21.33 27.24
C THR A 148 2.34 22.62 27.60
N ILE A 149 1.00 22.57 27.72
CA ILE A 149 0.14 23.70 28.06
C ILE A 149 0.02 23.87 29.58
N ASP A 150 0.01 22.76 30.33
CA ASP A 150 0.05 22.69 31.79
C ASP A 150 1.35 23.29 32.36
#